data_AF-A0A1V2AUB4-F1
#
_entry.id   AF-A0A1V2AUB4-F1
#
_cell.length_a   1.000
_cell.length_b   1.000
_cell.length_c   1.000
_cell.angle_alpha   90.00
_cell.angle_beta   90.00
_cell.angle_gamma   90.00
#
_symmetry.space_group_name_H-M   'P 1'
#
loop_
_entity.id
_entity.type
_entity.pdbx_description
1 polymer ?
#
loop_
_entity_poly.entity_id
_entity_poly.type
_entity_poly.pdbx_seq_one_letter_code
_entity_poly.pdbx_strand_id
1 'polypeptide(L)' 'VSVRVAIYSAVGDLIEQGDAVLEANGLDWLYTATVANSAIAGCRVRAVAKDLPANETVYDVTVE' A
#
# COMPACT_ATOMS: atom_id res chain seq x y z
N VAL A 1 12.81 1.12 9.51
CA VAL A 1 11.96 1.79 8.50
C VAL A 1 11.14 0.72 7.81
N SER A 2 9.86 0.95 7.60
CA SER A 2 8.97 0.01 6.90
C SER A 2 7.89 0.78 6.15
N VAL A 3 7.38 0.20 5.08
CA VAL A 3 6.21 0.70 4.37
C VAL A 3 5.16 -0.41 4.36
N ARG A 4 3.96 -0.12 4.85
CA ARG A 4 2.82 -1.02 4.81
C ARG A 4 1.80 -0.52 3.81
N VAL A 5 1.31 -1.39 2.95
CA VAL A 5 0.32 -1.07 1.93
C VAL A 5 -0.98 -1.80 2.26
N ALA A 6 -2.10 -1.11 2.11
CA ALA A 6 -3.44 -1.66 2.20
C ALA A 6 -4.23 -1.26 0.95
N ILE A 7 -4.92 -2.23 0.34
CA ILE A 7 -5.75 -2.06 -0.83
C ILE A 7 -7.19 -2.22 -0.40
N TYR A 8 -8.00 -1.21 -0.68
CA TYR A 8 -9.43 -1.18 -0.40
C TYR A 8 -10.22 -1.19 -1.71
N SER A 9 -11.39 -1.83 -1.69
CA SER A 9 -12.36 -1.79 -2.78
C SER A 9 -12.93 -0.38 -2.94
N ALA A 10 -13.63 -0.13 -4.05
CA ALA A 10 -14.33 1.14 -4.26
C ALA A 10 -15.42 1.43 -3.21
N VAL A 11 -15.91 0.39 -2.53
CA VAL A 11 -16.91 0.49 -1.46
C VAL A 11 -16.25 0.68 -0.08
N GLY A 12 -14.91 0.57 0.00
CA GLY A 12 -14.11 0.76 1.21
C GLY A 12 -13.74 -0.52 1.95
N ASP A 13 -14.08 -1.70 1.42
CA ASP A 13 -13.72 -2.99 2.02
C ASP A 13 -12.23 -3.27 1.86
N LEU A 14 -11.57 -3.76 2.90
CA LEU A 14 -10.17 -4.17 2.80
C LEU A 14 -10.04 -5.43 1.94
N ILE A 15 -9.38 -5.32 0.79
CA ILE A 15 -9.10 -6.43 -0.12
C ILE A 15 -7.82 -7.16 0.32
N GLU A 16 -6.76 -6.40 0.57
CA GLU A 16 -5.45 -6.96 0.90
C GLU A 16 -4.63 -5.95 1.71
N GLN A 17 -3.73 -6.43 2.56
CA GLN A 17 -2.72 -5.59 3.20
C GLN A 17 -1.44 -6.39 3.45
N GLY A 18 -0.30 -5.71 3.41
CA GLY A 18 0.98 -6.31 3.74
C GLY A 18 2.12 -5.31 3.71
N ASP A 19 3.32 -5.80 4.02
CA ASP A 19 4.54 -5.00 4.02
C ASP A 19 5.12 -4.93 2.61
N ALA A 20 5.50 -3.73 2.18
CA ALA A 20 6.28 -3.52 0.97
C ALA A 20 7.74 -3.90 1.21
N VAL A 21 8.43 -4.32 0.14
CA VAL A 21 9.84 -4.67 0.16
C VAL A 21 10.66 -3.49 -0.36
N LEU A 22 11.73 -3.13 0.35
CA LEU A 22 12.70 -2.15 -0.13
C LEU A 22 13.51 -2.76 -1.28
N GLU A 23 13.45 -2.15 -2.44
CA GLU A 23 14.16 -2.59 -3.63
C GLU A 23 15.67 -2.35 -3.50
N ALA A 24 16.46 -3.01 -4.35
CA ALA A 24 17.93 -2.98 -4.30
C ALA A 24 18.53 -1.57 -4.48
N ASN A 25 17.77 -0.62 -5.01
CA ASN A 25 18.19 0.78 -5.14
C ASN A 25 18.16 1.55 -3.81
N GLY A 26 17.58 0.98 -2.76
CA GLY A 26 17.53 1.57 -1.42
C GLY A 26 16.58 2.77 -1.29
N LEU A 27 15.73 3.02 -2.28
CA LEU A 27 14.80 4.15 -2.31
C LEU A 27 13.35 3.72 -2.57
N ASP A 28 13.15 2.80 -3.50
CA ASP A 28 11.81 2.39 -3.92
C ASP A 28 11.29 1.26 -3.05
N TRP A 29 10.01 1.34 -2.69
CA TRP A 29 9.30 0.29 -1.97
C TRP A 29 8.28 -0.36 -2.89
N LEU A 30 8.41 -1.66 -3.10
CA LEU A 30 7.53 -2.44 -3.96
C LEU A 30 6.55 -3.27 -3.13
N TYR A 31 5.27 -3.10 -3.40
CA TYR A 31 4.22 -4.00 -2.91
C TYR A 31 3.57 -4.71 -4.10
N THR A 32 3.61 -6.05 -4.09
CA THR A 32 2.95 -6.87 -5.11
C THR A 32 1.68 -7.47 -4.51
N ALA A 33 0.53 -7.04 -5.02
CA ALA A 33 -0.76 -7.61 -4.63
C ALA A 33 -0.83 -9.09 -5.05
N THR A 34 -1.32 -9.93 -4.15
CA THR A 34 -1.46 -11.38 -4.35
C THR A 34 -2.91 -11.82 -4.51
N VAL A 35 -3.84 -10.97 -4.06
CA VAL A 35 -5.28 -11.21 -4.17
C VAL A 35 -5.79 -10.69 -5.52
N ALA A 36 -6.47 -11.56 -6.26
CA ALA A 36 -7.10 -11.17 -7.51
C ALA A 36 -8.20 -10.11 -7.24
N ASN A 37 -8.00 -8.91 -7.78
CA ASN A 37 -8.99 -7.84 -7.76
C ASN A 37 -9.43 -7.53 -9.19
N SER A 38 -10.61 -8.03 -9.58
CA SER A 38 -11.15 -7.85 -10.93
C SER A 38 -11.74 -6.44 -11.16
N ALA A 39 -12.01 -5.67 -10.10
CA ALA A 39 -12.63 -4.36 -10.17
C ALA A 39 -11.68 -3.29 -9.60
N ILE A 40 -10.67 -2.93 -10.39
CA ILE A 40 -9.58 -2.04 -9.96
C ILE A 40 -10.02 -0.57 -9.94
N ALA A 41 -10.90 -0.16 -10.85
CA ALA A 41 -11.38 1.22 -10.92
C ALA A 41 -12.12 1.63 -9.64
N GLY A 42 -11.74 2.77 -9.07
CA GLY A 42 -12.25 3.29 -7.81
C GLY A 42 -11.64 2.63 -6.57
N CYS A 43 -10.77 1.63 -6.70
CA CYS A 43 -10.05 1.09 -5.55
C CYS A 43 -9.14 2.13 -4.93
N ARG A 44 -8.98 2.05 -3.61
CA ARG A 44 -8.12 2.96 -2.86
C ARG A 44 -6.91 2.20 -2.33
N VAL A 45 -5.73 2.68 -2.63
CA VAL A 45 -4.47 2.18 -2.08
C VAL A 45 -4.00 3.14 -1.00
N ARG A 46 -3.74 2.62 0.20
CA ARG A 46 -3.17 3.34 1.33
C ARG A 46 -1.76 2.84 1.60
N ALA A 47 -0.78 3.74 1.58
CA ALA A 47 0.57 3.48 2.02
C ALA A 47 0.82 4.15 3.38
N VAL A 48 1.41 3.42 4.33
CA VAL A 48 1.84 3.92 5.63
C VAL A 48 3.34 3.71 5.74
N ALA A 49 4.10 4.79 5.70
CA ALA A 49 5.54 4.77 5.89
C ALA A 49 5.89 5.04 7.35
N LYS A 50 6.81 4.25 7.90
CA LYS A 50 7.27 4.33 9.29
C LYS A 50 8.78 4.47 9.36
N ASP A 51 9.27 5.48 10.07
CA ASP A 51 10.71 5.72 10.25
C ASP A 51 11.29 4.95 11.46
N LEU A 52 12.60 5.11 11.71
CA LEU A 52 13.28 4.46 12.85
C LEU A 52 12.76 4.94 14.22
N PRO A 53 12.53 6.25 14.43
CA PRO A 53 11.81 6.77 15.60
C PRO A 53 10.33 6.35 15.74
N ALA A 54 9.79 5.58 14.80
CA ALA A 54 8.40 5.15 14.73
C ALA A 54 7.38 6.26 14.39
N ASN A 55 7.81 7.37 13.80
CA ASN A 55 6.90 8.33 13.17
C ASN A 55 6.24 7.70 11.95
N GLU A 56 4.97 8.02 11.74
CA GLU A 56 4.17 7.45 10.65
C GLU A 56 3.64 8.56 9.73
N THR A 57 3.69 8.31 8.42
CA THR A 57 3.07 9.15 7.39
C THR A 57 2.15 8.29 6.54
N VAL A 58 0.94 8.80 6.28
CA VAL A 58 -0.08 8.10 5.51
C VAL A 58 -0.29 8.81 4.17
N TYR A 59 -0.36 8.04 3.10
CA TYR A 59 -0.73 8.52 1.78
C TYR A 59 -1.82 7.62 1.20
N ASP A 60 -2.88 8.23 0.66
CA ASP A 60 -4.00 7.54 0.03
C ASP A 60 -4.09 7.96 -1.44
N VAL A 61 -4.24 6.99 -2.34
CA VAL A 61 -4.44 7.20 -3.77
C VAL A 61 -5.60 6.35 -4.27
N THR A 62 -6.44 6.92 -5.11
CA THR A 62 -7.52 6.20 -5.80
C THR A 62 -7.05 5.82 -7.19
N VAL A 63 -7.34 4.59 -7.61
CA VAL A 63 -7.03 4.11 -8.95
C VAL A 63 -8.20 4.46 -9.88
N GLU A 64 -7.91 5.16 -10.97
CA GLU A 64 -8.89 5.54 -12.00
C GLU A 64 -9.10 4.43 -13.04
#